data_AF-A0A8X8YDA8-F1
#
_entry.id   AF-A0A8X8YDA8-F1
#
_cell.length_a   1.000
_cell.length_b   1.000
_cell.length_c   1.000
_cell.angle_alpha   90.00
_cell.angle_beta   90.00
_cell.angle_gamma   90.00
#
_symmetry.space_group_name_H-M   'P 1'
#
loop_
_entity.id
_entity.type
_entity.pdbx_description
1 polymer ?
#
loop_
_entity_poly.entity_id
_entity_poly.type
_entity_poly.pdbx_seq_one_letter_code
_entity_poly.pdbx_strand_id
1 'polypeptide(L)'
;MSAVVTGGTRGIGRAIVEELAGFGARIHTCSRNKKELDERVQQWKAKGYQVSGSVCDLTSRTQRQELMQTVASLFDGKLNILEDIDVCIQSMFGPLMARTPIRPIAEPDEISPLTAFLCLPAASYITGQVIYVDGGFTSSA
;
A
#
# COMPACT_ATOMS: atom_id res chain seq x y z
N MET A 1 0.20 -15.38 -1.06
CA MET A 1 0.84 -14.22 -0.40
C MET A 1 -0.22 -13.22 0.01
N SER A 2 -0.06 -12.50 1.12
CA SER A 2 -0.99 -11.46 1.60
C SER A 2 -0.31 -10.10 1.73
N ALA A 3 -0.98 -9.02 1.34
CA ALA A 3 -0.48 -7.66 1.56
C ALA A 3 -1.59 -6.68 1.94
N VAL A 4 -1.21 -5.67 2.71
CA VAL A 4 -2.03 -4.48 2.97
C VAL A 4 -1.45 -3.31 2.21
N VAL A 5 -2.27 -2.63 1.42
CA VAL A 5 -1.88 -1.38 0.75
C VAL A 5 -2.78 -0.27 1.25
N THR A 6 -2.23 0.68 2.01
CA THR A 6 -2.97 1.87 2.40
C THR A 6 -3.04 2.86 1.24
N GLY A 7 -4.12 3.63 1.11
CA GLY A 7 -4.27 4.59 0.02
C GLY A 7 -4.43 3.95 -1.38
N GLY A 8 -4.75 2.66 -1.44
CA GLY A 8 -4.72 1.87 -2.68
C GLY A 8 -5.79 2.19 -3.72
N THR A 9 -6.68 3.17 -3.50
CA THR A 9 -7.76 3.48 -4.45
C THR A 9 -7.32 4.33 -5.65
N ARG A 10 -6.20 5.07 -5.53
CA ARG A 10 -5.72 6.03 -6.55
C ARG A 10 -4.20 5.99 -6.71
N GLY A 11 -3.72 6.65 -7.77
CA GLY A 11 -2.30 6.93 -7.99
C GLY A 11 -1.42 5.67 -7.89
N ILE A 12 -0.30 5.81 -7.17
CA ILE A 12 0.69 4.75 -6.93
C ILE A 12 0.06 3.57 -6.19
N GLY A 13 -0.68 3.81 -5.09
CA GLY A 13 -1.30 2.74 -4.32
C GLY A 13 -2.21 1.86 -5.18
N ARG A 14 -2.96 2.46 -6.12
CA ARG A 14 -3.78 1.71 -7.08
C ARG A 14 -2.95 0.82 -7.99
N ALA A 15 -1.88 1.36 -8.56
CA ALA A 15 -1.00 0.61 -9.44
C ALA A 15 -0.40 -0.60 -8.72
N ILE A 16 0.00 -0.44 -7.46
CA ILE A 16 0.56 -1.54 -6.68
C ILE A 16 -0.51 -2.58 -6.32
N VAL A 17 -1.72 -2.17 -5.93
CA VAL A 17 -2.82 -3.14 -5.73
C VAL A 17 -3.05 -3.95 -7.00
N GLU A 18 -3.04 -3.32 -8.17
CA GLU A 18 -3.23 -4.00 -9.45
C GLU A 18 -2.08 -4.95 -9.80
N GLU A 19 -0.83 -4.54 -9.56
CA GLU A 19 0.36 -5.34 -9.82
C GLU A 19 0.43 -6.57 -8.90
N LEU A 20 0.29 -6.36 -7.59
CA LEU A 20 0.28 -7.42 -6.59
C LEU A 20 -0.85 -8.42 -6.84
N ALA A 21 -2.04 -7.90 -7.14
CA ALA A 21 -3.19 -8.74 -7.46
C ALA A 21 -2.97 -9.55 -8.75
N GLY A 22 -2.28 -8.98 -9.74
CA GLY A 22 -1.84 -9.66 -10.97
C GLY A 22 -0.93 -10.86 -10.68
N PHE A 23 -0.10 -10.78 -9.64
CA PHE A 23 0.71 -11.90 -9.14
C PHE A 23 -0.08 -12.90 -8.27
N GLY A 24 -1.40 -12.75 -8.13
CA GLY A 24 -2.25 -13.66 -7.35
C GLY A 24 -2.17 -13.44 -5.84
N ALA A 25 -1.65 -12.30 -5.38
CA ALA A 25 -1.66 -11.97 -3.97
C ALA A 25 -3.07 -11.66 -3.47
N ARG A 26 -3.33 -12.01 -2.20
CA ARG A 26 -4.53 -11.60 -1.45
C ARG A 26 -4.29 -10.22 -0.87
N ILE A 27 -5.07 -9.23 -1.30
CA ILE A 27 -4.85 -7.84 -0.94
C ILE A 27 -5.98 -7.31 -0.06
N HIS A 28 -5.61 -6.56 0.96
CA HIS A 28 -6.52 -5.70 1.69
C HIS A 28 -6.09 -4.24 1.50
N THR A 29 -6.99 -3.37 1.07
CA THR A 29 -6.68 -1.94 0.93
C THR A 29 -7.59 -1.10 1.80
N CYS A 30 -7.13 0.08 2.20
CA CYS A 30 -7.95 1.02 2.93
C CYS A 30 -7.87 2.43 2.36
N SER A 31 -8.99 3.16 2.45
CA SER A 31 -9.05 4.58 2.13
C SER A 31 -10.12 5.28 2.97
N ARG A 32 -10.12 6.61 2.94
CA ARG A 32 -11.15 7.43 3.62
C ARG A 32 -12.47 7.51 2.85
N ASN A 33 -12.45 7.30 1.53
CA ASN A 33 -13.63 7.44 0.68
C ASN A 33 -14.29 6.08 0.43
N LYS A 34 -15.38 5.81 1.16
CA LYS A 34 -16.12 4.55 1.05
C LYS A 34 -16.60 4.26 -0.37
N LYS A 35 -17.19 5.26 -1.04
CA LYS A 35 -17.80 5.07 -2.36
C LYS A 35 -16.75 4.64 -3.38
N GLU A 36 -15.64 5.38 -3.42
CA GLU A 36 -14.53 5.08 -4.32
C GLU A 36 -13.90 3.72 -4.01
N LEU A 37 -13.70 3.40 -2.73
CA LEU A 37 -13.18 2.11 -2.28
C LEU A 37 -14.05 0.96 -2.76
N ASP A 38 -15.35 1.03 -2.52
CA ASP A 38 -16.29 -0.02 -2.89
C ASP A 38 -16.33 -0.24 -4.41
N GLU A 39 -16.34 0.85 -5.19
CA GLU A 39 -16.25 0.81 -6.66
C GLU A 39 -14.96 0.13 -7.16
N ARG A 40 -13.81 0.46 -6.57
CA ARG A 40 -12.51 -0.14 -6.94
C ARG A 40 -12.47 -1.63 -6.59
N VAL A 41 -12.89 -2.00 -5.38
CA VAL A 41 -12.92 -3.39 -4.93
C VAL A 41 -13.81 -4.24 -5.83
N GLN A 42 -14.97 -3.73 -6.26
CA GLN A 42 -15.83 -4.43 -7.21
C GLN A 42 -15.14 -4.64 -8.56
N GLN A 43 -14.44 -3.63 -9.08
CA GLN A 43 -13.72 -3.74 -10.35
C GLN A 43 -12.58 -4.76 -10.30
N TRP A 44 -11.81 -4.80 -9.22
CA TRP A 44 -10.75 -5.82 -9.07
C TRP A 44 -11.33 -7.22 -8.91
N LYS A 45 -12.40 -7.39 -8.13
CA LYS A 45 -13.10 -8.67 -8.03
C LYS A 45 -13.63 -9.14 -9.39
N ALA A 46 -14.15 -8.23 -10.23
CA ALA A 46 -14.59 -8.55 -11.58
C ALA A 46 -13.44 -9.01 -12.51
N LYS A 47 -12.20 -8.57 -12.26
CA LYS A 47 -10.98 -9.06 -12.92
C LYS A 47 -10.50 -10.43 -12.38
N GLY A 48 -11.17 -11.00 -11.37
CA GLY A 48 -10.76 -12.24 -10.71
C GLY A 48 -9.73 -12.05 -9.59
N TYR A 49 -9.44 -10.81 -9.21
CA TYR A 49 -8.45 -10.52 -8.17
C TYR A 49 -9.01 -10.71 -6.77
N GLN A 50 -8.15 -11.21 -5.86
CA GLN A 50 -8.48 -11.41 -4.46
C GLN A 50 -8.26 -10.15 -3.63
N VAL A 51 -9.05 -9.11 -3.90
CA VAL A 51 -8.95 -7.81 -3.20
C VAL A 51 -10.15 -7.59 -2.28
N SER A 52 -9.86 -7.13 -1.07
CA SER A 52 -10.82 -6.65 -0.09
C SER A 52 -10.44 -5.24 0.36
N GLY A 53 -11.36 -4.54 1.02
CA GLY A 53 -11.00 -3.25 1.60
C GLY A 53 -11.93 -2.78 2.70
N SER A 54 -11.42 -1.89 3.54
CA SER A 54 -12.13 -1.25 4.64
C SER A 54 -11.90 0.26 4.64
N VAL A 55 -12.89 1.02 5.11
CA VAL A 55 -12.68 2.45 5.32
C VAL A 55 -11.78 2.62 6.52
N CYS A 56 -10.72 3.41 6.37
CA CYS A 56 -9.81 3.72 7.46
C CYS A 56 -9.24 5.12 7.28
N ASP A 57 -9.38 5.94 8.31
CA ASP A 57 -8.58 7.13 8.53
C ASP A 57 -7.35 6.76 9.36
N LEU A 58 -6.19 6.71 8.69
CA LEU A 58 -4.92 6.36 9.33
C LEU A 58 -4.46 7.40 10.35
N THR A 59 -5.04 8.60 10.42
CA THR A 59 -4.74 9.54 11.49
C THR A 59 -5.37 9.10 12.82
N SER A 60 -6.46 8.32 12.78
CA SER A 60 -7.16 7.80 13.95
C SER A 60 -6.53 6.50 14.45
N ARG A 61 -6.03 6.52 15.70
CA ARG A 61 -5.45 5.33 16.34
C ARG A 61 -6.45 4.17 16.41
N THR A 62 -7.70 4.46 16.75
CA THR A 62 -8.75 3.44 16.85
C THR A 62 -8.99 2.77 15.50
N GLN A 63 -9.10 3.56 14.42
CA GLN A 63 -9.32 3.01 13.09
C GLN A 63 -8.10 2.22 12.59
N ARG A 64 -6.87 2.63 12.93
CA ARG A 64 -5.66 1.83 12.66
C ARG A 64 -5.70 0.47 13.36
N GLN A 65 -6.16 0.42 14.61
CA GLN A 65 -6.28 -0.84 15.35
C GLN A 65 -7.36 -1.75 14.75
N GLU A 66 -8.51 -1.20 14.37
CA GLU A 66 -9.60 -1.92 13.69
C GLU A 66 -9.16 -2.47 12.32
N LEU A 67 -8.43 -1.68 11.54
CA LEU A 67 -7.81 -2.12 10.29
C LEU A 67 -6.89 -3.31 10.55
N MET A 68 -5.99 -3.20 11.52
CA MET A 68 -5.05 -4.28 11.85
C MET A 68 -5.76 -5.54 12.33
N GLN A 69 -6.83 -5.41 13.12
CA GLN A 69 -7.67 -6.53 13.57
C GLN A 69 -8.35 -7.23 12.37
N THR A 70 -8.87 -6.43 11.43
CA THR A 70 -9.49 -6.91 10.20
C THR A 70 -8.48 -7.68 9.34
N VAL A 71 -7.30 -7.10 9.14
CA VAL A 71 -6.20 -7.70 8.37
C VAL A 71 -5.71 -9.00 9.01
N ALA A 72 -5.50 -9.01 10.33
CA ALA A 72 -5.10 -10.19 11.06
C ALA A 72 -6.12 -11.32 10.91
N SER A 73 -7.41 -11.00 10.93
CA SER A 73 -8.49 -11.98 10.72
C SER A 73 -8.53 -12.48 9.27
N LEU A 74 -8.38 -11.58 8.29
CA LEU A 74 -8.43 -11.93 6.87
C LEU A 74 -7.25 -12.79 6.42
N PHE A 75 -6.07 -12.58 7.02
CA PHE A 75 -4.85 -13.26 6.61
C PHE A 75 -4.40 -14.34 7.59
N ASP A 76 -5.28 -14.80 8.48
CA ASP A 76 -4.99 -15.88 9.45
C ASP A 76 -3.74 -15.57 10.30
N GLY A 77 -3.58 -14.30 10.69
CA GLY A 77 -2.43 -13.78 11.44
C GLY A 77 -1.13 -13.62 10.64
N LYS A 78 -1.14 -13.92 9.33
CA LYS A 78 0.05 -13.88 8.47
C LYS A 78 -0.02 -12.70 7.51
N LEU A 79 0.58 -11.57 7.90
CA LEU A 79 0.77 -10.42 7.02
C LEU A 79 2.20 -10.43 6.47
N ASN A 80 2.36 -10.51 5.14
CA ASN A 80 3.69 -10.51 4.52
C ASN A 80 4.18 -9.09 4.23
N ILE A 81 3.32 -8.18 3.74
CA ILE A 81 3.70 -6.81 3.39
C ILE A 81 2.67 -5.82 3.93
N LEU A 82 3.16 -4.75 4.56
CA LEU A 82 2.41 -3.53 4.81
C LEU A 82 3.02 -2.41 3.97
N GLU A 83 2.31 -1.98 2.93
CA GLU A 83 2.67 -0.78 2.18
C GLU A 83 1.84 0.38 2.71
N ASP A 84 2.53 1.32 3.38
CA ASP A 84 1.92 2.59 3.76
C ASP A 84 2.13 3.59 2.62
N ILE A 85 1.15 3.67 1.72
CA ILE A 85 1.09 4.70 0.67
C ILE A 85 -0.02 5.67 1.05
N ASP A 86 -0.06 6.08 2.32
CA ASP A 86 -0.55 7.41 2.60
C ASP A 86 0.49 8.38 2.04
N VAL A 87 0.30 8.69 0.77
CA VAL A 87 0.73 9.93 0.16
C VAL A 87 0.20 11.04 1.09
N CYS A 88 1.02 11.42 2.07
CA CYS A 88 1.00 12.70 2.78
C CYS A 88 1.20 13.90 1.83
N ILE A 89 0.94 13.71 0.53
CA ILE A 89 1.23 14.62 -0.57
C ILE A 89 -0.08 15.22 -1.12
N GLN A 90 -1.03 15.60 -0.27
CA GLN A 90 -1.93 16.70 -0.67
C GLN A 90 -1.66 17.98 0.13
N SER A 91 -1.16 17.89 1.36
CA SER A 91 -0.78 19.07 2.15
C SER A 91 0.73 19.39 2.12
N MET A 92 1.59 18.46 1.67
CA MET A 92 3.06 18.63 1.67
C MET A 92 3.73 18.59 0.29
N PHE A 93 3.02 18.86 -0.81
CA PHE A 93 3.60 18.85 -2.16
C PHE A 93 4.80 19.81 -2.33
N GLY A 94 4.79 20.96 -1.64
CA GLY A 94 5.89 21.93 -1.70
C GLY A 94 7.16 21.49 -0.95
N PRO A 95 7.09 21.19 0.37
CA PRO A 95 8.26 20.82 1.17
C PRO A 95 8.94 19.51 0.75
N LEU A 96 8.19 18.57 0.18
CA LEU A 96 8.69 17.25 -0.22
C LEU A 96 9.69 17.35 -1.39
N MET A 97 9.37 18.15 -2.42
CA MET A 97 10.26 18.32 -3.59
C MET A 97 11.60 18.97 -3.25
N ALA A 98 11.65 19.79 -2.18
CA ALA A 98 12.87 20.46 -1.75
C ALA A 98 13.81 19.54 -0.95
N ARG A 99 13.29 18.45 -0.39
CA ARG A 99 14.00 17.56 0.54
C ARG A 99 14.30 16.16 -0.02
N THR A 100 13.73 15.80 -1.16
CA THR A 100 14.06 14.54 -1.84
C THR A 100 15.32 14.72 -2.71
N PRO A 101 16.43 14.01 -2.40
CA PRO A 101 17.67 14.09 -3.18
C PRO A 101 17.50 13.65 -4.64
N ILE A 102 16.73 12.58 -4.86
CA ILE A 102 16.40 12.08 -6.19
C ILE A 102 15.14 12.80 -6.67
N ARG A 103 15.25 13.52 -7.79
CA ARG A 103 14.12 14.17 -8.48
C ARG A 103 13.95 13.50 -9.86
N PRO A 104 12.71 13.27 -10.35
CA PRO A 104 11.39 13.63 -9.81
C PRO A 104 10.84 12.66 -8.73
N ILE A 105 9.59 12.86 -8.28
CA ILE A 105 8.85 11.92 -7.42
C ILE A 105 8.76 10.56 -8.13
N ALA A 106 8.88 9.46 -7.39
CA ALA A 106 8.85 8.11 -7.93
C ALA A 106 7.54 7.81 -8.68
N GLU A 107 7.68 7.27 -9.88
CA GLU A 107 6.56 6.74 -10.67
C GLU A 107 6.21 5.31 -10.19
N PRO A 108 4.98 4.81 -10.46
CA PRO A 108 4.59 3.45 -10.09
C PRO A 108 5.56 2.37 -10.57
N ASP A 109 6.14 2.55 -11.76
CA ASP A 109 7.11 1.63 -12.36
C ASP A 109 8.43 1.57 -11.58
N GLU A 110 8.73 2.59 -10.76
CA GLU A 110 9.93 2.63 -9.91
C GLU A 110 9.69 1.95 -8.54
N ILE A 111 8.43 1.85 -8.10
CA ILE A 111 8.05 1.16 -6.84
C ILE A 111 7.78 -0.33 -7.10
N SER A 112 7.18 -0.65 -8.26
CA SER A 112 6.80 -2.00 -8.66
C SER A 112 7.92 -3.07 -8.48
N PRO A 113 9.20 -2.80 -8.82
CA PRO A 113 10.27 -3.79 -8.62
C PRO A 113 10.49 -4.18 -7.16
N LEU A 114 10.35 -3.26 -6.20
CA LEU A 114 10.45 -3.61 -4.78
C LEU A 114 9.27 -4.50 -4.39
N THR A 115 8.06 -4.10 -4.75
CA THR A 115 6.85 -4.86 -4.49
C THR A 115 6.98 -6.29 -5.05
N ALA A 116 7.43 -6.42 -6.30
CA ALA A 116 7.70 -7.72 -6.93
C ALA A 116 8.79 -8.52 -6.19
N PHE A 117 9.88 -7.88 -5.76
CA PHE A 117 10.93 -8.54 -4.97
C PHE A 117 10.39 -9.09 -3.65
N LEU A 118 9.58 -8.31 -2.93
CA LEU A 118 8.95 -8.74 -1.69
C LEU A 118 7.95 -9.90 -1.90
N CYS A 119 7.48 -10.10 -3.14
CA CYS A 119 6.68 -11.25 -3.54
C CYS A 119 7.47 -12.53 -3.79
N LEU A 120 8.79 -12.48 -3.94
CA LEU A 120 9.60 -13.66 -4.20
C LEU A 120 9.72 -14.54 -2.95
N PRO A 121 9.83 -15.88 -3.10
CA PRO A 121 10.12 -16.78 -1.98
C PRO A 121 11.39 -16.39 -1.19
N ALA A 122 12.35 -15.73 -1.86
CA ALA A 122 13.55 -15.20 -1.24
C ALA A 122 13.28 -14.12 -0.16
N ALA A 123 12.16 -13.40 -0.26
CA ALA A 123 11.75 -12.40 0.72
C ALA A 123 10.94 -13.00 1.89
N SER A 124 10.81 -14.33 1.97
CA SER A 124 9.99 -15.01 3.00
C SER A 124 10.38 -14.71 4.45
N TYR A 125 11.63 -14.28 4.70
CA TYR A 125 12.12 -13.87 6.02
C TYR A 125 12.07 -12.35 6.27
N ILE A 126 11.65 -11.57 5.27
CA ILE A 126 11.47 -10.11 5.37
C ILE A 126 10.04 -9.86 5.85
N THR A 127 9.85 -9.90 7.16
CA THR A 127 8.55 -9.63 7.80
C THR A 127 8.69 -8.57 8.87
N GLY A 128 7.67 -7.74 9.06
CA GLY A 128 7.66 -6.68 10.09
C GLY A 128 8.64 -5.54 9.82
N GLN A 129 9.12 -5.40 8.58
CA GLN A 129 9.99 -4.29 8.15
C GLN A 129 9.16 -3.18 7.52
N VAL A 130 9.57 -1.94 7.74
CA VAL A 130 9.11 -0.78 6.97
C VAL A 130 10.22 -0.44 5.99
N ILE A 131 9.93 -0.56 4.69
CA ILE A 131 10.89 -0.25 3.62
C ILE A 131 10.46 1.07 2.99
N TYR A 132 11.28 2.10 3.20
CA TYR A 132 11.05 3.42 2.62
C TYR A 132 11.56 3.46 1.18
N VAL A 133 10.67 3.78 0.23
CA VAL A 133 11.02 4.05 -1.17
C VAL A 133 10.63 5.47 -1.50
N ASP A 134 11.47 6.41 -1.07
CA ASP A 134 11.14 7.84 -1.06
C ASP A 134 12.20 8.72 -1.71
N GLY A 135 13.13 8.13 -2.49
CA GLY A 135 14.19 8.86 -3.17
C GLY A 135 15.26 9.46 -2.25
N GLY A 136 15.34 9.01 -0.99
CA GLY A 136 16.30 9.50 0.02
C GLY A 136 15.75 10.60 0.92
N PHE A 137 14.43 10.81 0.93
CA PHE A 137 13.79 11.80 1.79
C PHE A 137 14.00 11.47 3.28
N THR A 138 13.83 10.22 3.69
CA THR A 138 14.03 9.76 5.07
C THR A 138 15.48 9.92 5.56
N SER A 139 16.47 9.87 4.65
CA SER A 139 17.88 10.09 4.98
C SER A 139 18.32 11.56 4.96
N SER A 140 17.47 12.48 4.49
CA SER A 140 17.79 13.92 4.33
C SER A 140 17.30 14.77 5.50
N ALA A 141 17.33 14.20 6.72
CA ALA A 141 16.97 14.86 7.98
C ALA A 141 18.22 15.21 8.79
#